data_AF-A0ABD4V4L8-F1
#
_entry.id   AF-A0ABD4V4L8-F1
#
_cell.length_a   1.000
_cell.length_b   1.000
_cell.length_c   1.000
_cell.angle_alpha   90.00
_cell.angle_beta   90.00
_cell.angle_gamma   90.00
#
_symmetry.space_group_name_H-M   'P 1'
#
loop_
_entity.id
_entity.type
_entity.pdbx_description
1 polymer ?
#
loop_
_entity_poly.entity_id
_entity_poly.type
_entity_poly.pdbx_seq_one_letter_code
_entity_poly.pdbx_strand_id
1 'polypeptide(L)'
;MTARAATSEAGAPRAGARARGASWYRGDCHVHSVYSDGELAPEQLVADARAVGLDFLATTEHNTASAHGIWASLASDGLLILLGEEVTTKTGHWLALGIVPGELIEWDYGVGDDLIGRGLRQVRDSGGISVVAHPHAPYPSGSFMYSYEGFDAVEVWNGLWASERPWNADNEAALAAWGQALVQGSRTGRWRPAVGNSDTHLEGQIGIPHTVVLAEELGAAAILDGLRAGRSWIAEASTVDLSLSAVAAGHTAGIGERLSAQGESVRVRVRVSGVPRATVSFHTDRGQVHCEALSGAGAGTLAWHTRSEDSAFVRIEVRHPHGGMAALTNPILLT
;
A
#
# COMPACT_ATOMS: atom_id res chain seq x y z
N MET A 1 7.10 26.03 52.23
CA MET A 1 6.72 26.39 50.85
C MET A 1 7.71 25.73 49.91
N THR A 2 7.35 24.58 49.35
CA THR A 2 8.16 23.83 48.38
C THR A 2 7.32 23.68 47.12
N ALA A 3 7.63 24.48 46.10
CA ALA A 3 6.96 24.45 44.81
C ALA A 3 7.34 23.17 44.06
N ARG A 4 6.35 22.34 43.73
CA ARG A 4 6.49 21.23 42.79
C ARG A 4 6.52 21.79 41.38
N ALA A 5 7.59 21.50 40.65
CA ALA A 5 7.68 21.74 39.22
C ALA A 5 6.73 20.76 38.51
N ALA A 6 5.81 21.30 37.72
CA ALA A 6 4.96 20.52 36.81
C ALA A 6 5.80 20.10 35.61
N THR A 7 5.96 18.79 35.43
CA THR A 7 6.49 18.18 34.21
C THR A 7 5.48 18.35 33.08
N SER A 8 5.87 19.01 31.99
CA SER A 8 5.07 19.13 30.79
C SER A 8 4.95 17.77 30.09
N GLU A 9 3.74 17.27 29.95
CA GLU A 9 3.43 16.13 29.09
C GLU A 9 3.79 16.48 27.64
N ALA A 10 4.65 15.66 27.04
CA ALA A 10 4.90 15.68 25.60
C ALA A 10 3.61 15.25 24.88
N GLY A 11 3.02 16.16 24.12
CA GLY A 11 1.77 15.93 23.39
C GLY A 11 1.98 15.00 22.21
N ALA A 12 1.16 13.94 22.13
CA ALA A 12 0.94 13.15 20.93
C ALA A 12 0.56 14.05 19.73
N PRO A 13 0.85 13.65 18.47
CA PRO A 13 0.50 14.44 17.30
C PRO A 13 -1.01 14.70 17.28
N ARG A 14 -1.39 15.98 17.25
CA ARG A 14 -2.79 16.42 17.30
C ARG A 14 -3.48 16.02 16.00
N ALA A 15 -4.49 15.16 16.13
CA ALA A 15 -5.47 14.86 15.10
C ALA A 15 -6.19 16.16 14.69
N GLY A 16 -5.77 16.74 13.57
CA GLY A 16 -6.46 17.80 12.87
C GLY A 16 -6.50 17.38 11.41
N ALA A 17 -7.55 16.67 11.02
CA ALA A 17 -7.97 16.53 9.65
C ALA A 17 -9.50 16.57 9.66
N ARG A 18 -10.12 17.39 8.82
CA ARG A 18 -11.59 17.41 8.69
C ARG A 18 -12.08 15.98 8.47
N ALA A 19 -12.90 15.48 9.39
CA ALA A 19 -13.43 14.14 9.35
C ALA A 19 -14.33 13.95 8.12
N ARG A 20 -13.74 13.46 7.02
CA ARG A 20 -14.50 12.95 5.87
C ARG A 20 -15.30 11.69 6.23
N GLY A 21 -15.07 11.12 7.42
CA GLY A 21 -15.65 9.85 7.86
C GLY A 21 -15.17 8.70 6.99
N ALA A 22 -15.90 7.58 7.01
CA ALA A 22 -15.51 6.40 6.26
C ALA A 22 -15.36 6.71 4.76
N SER A 23 -14.17 6.51 4.22
CA SER A 23 -13.85 6.87 2.84
C SER A 23 -12.63 6.14 2.30
N TRP A 24 -12.41 6.27 0.99
CA TRP A 24 -11.19 5.86 0.32
C TRP A 24 -10.17 7.01 0.38
N TYR A 25 -9.08 6.79 1.11
CA TYR A 25 -8.00 7.74 1.31
C TYR A 25 -6.79 7.38 0.46
N ARG A 26 -6.25 8.32 -0.28
CA ARG A 26 -5.07 8.12 -1.15
C ARG A 26 -3.80 8.42 -0.36
N GLY A 27 -2.80 7.57 -0.43
CA GLY A 27 -1.52 7.88 0.18
C GLY A 27 -0.35 7.06 -0.29
N ASP A 28 0.82 7.64 -0.07
CA ASP A 28 2.11 7.14 -0.52
C ASP A 28 2.95 6.77 0.70
N CYS A 29 3.22 5.48 0.87
CA CYS A 29 3.85 4.96 2.08
C CYS A 29 5.36 4.83 1.96
N HIS A 30 5.97 5.25 0.85
CA HIS A 30 7.39 5.06 0.59
C HIS A 30 7.97 6.36 0.00
N VAL A 31 8.51 7.20 0.89
CA VAL A 31 8.94 8.56 0.56
C VAL A 31 10.22 8.90 1.31
N HIS A 32 11.22 9.37 0.56
CA HIS A 32 12.52 9.82 1.05
C HIS A 32 12.70 11.32 0.83
N SER A 33 13.41 11.96 1.75
CA SER A 33 13.74 13.38 1.67
C SER A 33 15.25 13.58 1.77
N VAL A 34 15.67 14.84 1.88
CA VAL A 34 17.07 15.23 2.19
C VAL A 34 17.60 14.66 3.51
N TYR A 35 16.78 13.99 4.32
CA TYR A 35 17.19 13.35 5.57
C TYR A 35 17.71 11.92 5.41
N SER A 36 17.53 11.29 4.23
CA SER A 36 18.30 10.13 3.77
C SER A 36 19.05 10.46 2.46
N ASP A 37 18.47 10.11 1.32
CA ASP A 37 19.05 10.18 -0.02
C ASP A 37 18.07 10.72 -1.08
N GLY A 38 16.95 11.29 -0.64
CA GLY A 38 16.10 12.12 -1.48
C GLY A 38 16.67 13.53 -1.70
N GLU A 39 16.19 14.22 -2.72
CA GLU A 39 16.64 15.57 -3.09
C GLU A 39 15.70 16.69 -2.58
N LEU A 40 14.52 16.33 -2.08
CA LEU A 40 13.47 17.27 -1.70
C LEU A 40 13.39 17.47 -0.19
N ALA A 41 13.15 18.70 0.25
CA ALA A 41 12.84 18.98 1.65
C ALA A 41 11.43 18.47 2.01
N PRO A 42 11.18 18.08 3.28
CA PRO A 42 9.85 17.65 3.73
C PRO A 42 8.71 18.62 3.39
N GLU A 43 8.95 19.94 3.44
CA GLU A 43 7.96 20.94 3.07
C GLU A 43 7.57 20.88 1.59
N GLN A 44 8.53 20.58 0.71
CA GLN A 44 8.28 20.40 -0.72
C GLN A 44 7.47 19.14 -0.95
N LEU A 45 7.87 18.02 -0.33
CA LEU A 45 7.14 16.75 -0.41
C LEU A 45 5.69 16.87 0.09
N VAL A 46 5.45 17.61 1.17
CA VAL A 46 4.10 17.91 1.67
C VAL A 46 3.29 18.74 0.67
N ALA A 47 3.92 19.74 0.04
CA ALA A 47 3.26 20.55 -0.98
C ALA A 47 2.92 19.70 -2.23
N ASP A 48 3.84 18.85 -2.67
CA ASP A 48 3.67 17.99 -3.83
C ASP A 48 2.62 16.90 -3.58
N ALA A 49 2.63 16.27 -2.39
CA ALA A 49 1.61 15.32 -1.95
C ALA A 49 0.20 15.93 -2.03
N ARG A 50 0.05 17.18 -1.58
CA ARG A 50 -1.22 17.93 -1.68
C ARG A 50 -1.57 18.23 -3.13
N ALA A 51 -0.59 18.63 -3.94
CA ALA A 51 -0.79 18.98 -5.34
C ALA A 51 -1.27 17.78 -6.19
N VAL A 52 -0.76 16.58 -5.90
CA VAL A 52 -1.19 15.33 -6.58
C VAL A 52 -2.43 14.69 -5.94
N GLY A 53 -2.94 15.26 -4.85
CA GLY A 53 -4.21 14.84 -4.24
C GLY A 53 -4.11 13.66 -3.27
N LEU A 54 -2.96 13.49 -2.59
CA LEU A 54 -2.83 12.56 -1.48
C LEU A 54 -3.51 13.10 -0.22
N ASP A 55 -4.11 12.18 0.52
CA ASP A 55 -4.69 12.40 1.85
C ASP A 55 -3.71 12.04 2.96
N PHE A 56 -2.75 11.16 2.67
CA PHE A 56 -1.69 10.82 3.60
C PHE A 56 -0.38 10.47 2.89
N LEU A 57 0.73 10.56 3.63
CA LEU A 57 2.02 10.01 3.22
C LEU A 57 2.72 9.39 4.42
N ALA A 58 3.62 8.44 4.19
CA ALA A 58 4.52 7.94 5.22
C ALA A 58 5.96 8.38 4.97
N THR A 59 6.65 8.74 6.04
CA THR A 59 8.06 9.16 6.00
C THR A 59 8.88 7.90 6.18
N THR A 60 9.72 7.53 5.23
CA THR A 60 10.43 6.25 5.29
C THR A 60 11.91 6.43 4.99
N GLU A 61 12.52 7.46 5.56
CA GLU A 61 13.96 7.71 5.42
C GLU A 61 14.76 6.43 5.75
N HIS A 62 15.84 6.19 5.01
CA HIS A 62 16.69 5.02 5.25
C HIS A 62 17.34 5.05 6.63
N ASN A 63 17.03 4.04 7.45
CA ASN A 63 17.76 3.71 8.67
C ASN A 63 17.94 4.89 9.65
N THR A 64 16.97 5.81 9.71
CA THR A 64 17.02 6.99 10.57
C THR A 64 15.65 7.47 11.02
N ALA A 65 15.55 7.87 12.29
CA ALA A 65 14.38 8.52 12.87
C ALA A 65 14.58 10.04 13.06
N SER A 66 15.70 10.59 12.59
CA SER A 66 16.13 11.97 12.90
C SER A 66 15.14 13.03 12.42
N ALA A 67 14.41 12.75 11.33
CA ALA A 67 13.46 13.66 10.72
C ALA A 67 12.04 13.56 11.30
N HIS A 68 11.74 12.58 12.17
CA HIS A 68 10.38 12.34 12.67
C HIS A 68 9.75 13.60 13.31
N GLY A 69 10.53 14.38 14.05
CA GLY A 69 10.05 15.62 14.67
C GLY A 69 9.67 16.70 13.65
N ILE A 70 10.43 16.81 12.56
CA ILE A 70 10.18 17.77 11.48
C ILE A 70 8.92 17.37 10.73
N TRP A 71 8.86 16.12 10.29
CA TRP A 71 7.69 15.56 9.63
C TRP A 71 6.41 15.66 10.47
N ALA A 72 6.48 15.31 11.75
CA ALA A 72 5.33 15.45 12.65
C ALA A 72 4.85 16.90 12.79
N SER A 73 5.74 17.88 12.67
CA SER A 73 5.38 19.31 12.73
C SER A 73 4.70 19.83 11.46
N LEU A 74 4.84 19.12 10.33
CA LEU A 74 4.23 19.47 9.04
C LEU A 74 2.83 18.87 8.85
N ALA A 75 2.42 17.97 9.75
CA ALA A 75 1.07 17.42 9.78
C ALA A 75 0.05 18.56 9.90
N SER A 76 -0.99 18.52 9.08
CA SER A 76 -1.93 19.62 8.95
C SER A 76 -3.30 19.14 8.50
N ASP A 77 -4.31 19.99 8.64
CA ASP A 77 -5.67 19.67 8.24
C ASP A 77 -5.74 19.10 6.81
N GLY A 78 -6.24 17.87 6.71
CA GLY A 78 -6.47 17.18 5.45
C GLY A 78 -5.26 16.50 4.82
N LEU A 79 -4.10 16.47 5.50
CA LEU A 79 -2.98 15.60 5.12
C LEU A 79 -2.41 14.92 6.37
N LEU A 80 -2.58 13.61 6.45
CA LEU A 80 -1.98 12.78 7.50
C LEU A 80 -0.52 12.46 7.16
N ILE A 81 0.38 12.58 8.13
CA ILE A 81 1.77 12.14 8.00
C ILE A 81 1.97 10.96 8.96
N LEU A 82 2.23 9.78 8.38
CA LEU A 82 2.62 8.57 9.11
C LEU A 82 4.13 8.59 9.31
N LEU A 83 4.58 8.42 10.54
CA LEU A 83 6.01 8.21 10.79
C LEU A 83 6.40 6.78 10.47
N GLY A 84 7.60 6.60 9.95
CA GLY A 84 8.09 5.30 9.52
C GLY A 84 9.58 5.33 9.22
N GLU A 85 10.07 4.19 8.76
CA GLU A 85 11.47 3.98 8.40
C GLU A 85 11.50 2.96 7.24
N GLU A 86 12.32 3.19 6.21
CA GLU A 86 12.76 2.10 5.36
C GLU A 86 13.98 1.45 6.01
N VAL A 87 13.78 0.25 6.52
CA VAL A 87 14.82 -0.56 7.14
C VAL A 87 15.59 -1.24 6.02
N THR A 88 16.72 -0.63 5.67
CA THR A 88 17.62 -1.07 4.61
C THR A 88 18.69 -1.98 5.20
N THR A 89 18.47 -3.28 5.02
CA THR A 89 19.35 -4.34 5.51
C THR A 89 20.32 -4.79 4.42
N LYS A 90 21.27 -5.68 4.74
CA LYS A 90 22.24 -6.24 3.78
C LYS A 90 21.60 -7.09 2.67
N THR A 91 20.36 -7.56 2.85
CA THR A 91 19.72 -8.56 1.97
C THR A 91 18.23 -8.31 1.75
N GLY A 92 17.80 -7.06 1.75
CA GLY A 92 16.40 -6.67 1.52
C GLY A 92 16.03 -5.40 2.26
N HIS A 93 15.07 -4.67 1.71
CA HIS A 93 14.50 -3.49 2.36
C HIS A 93 13.06 -3.75 2.78
N TRP A 94 12.61 -3.09 3.85
CA TRP A 94 11.23 -3.17 4.27
C TRP A 94 10.81 -1.92 5.05
N LEU A 95 9.52 -1.59 4.98
CA LEU A 95 8.97 -0.40 5.62
C LEU A 95 8.44 -0.75 7.01
N ALA A 96 8.89 -0.02 8.01
CA ALA A 96 8.30 0.04 9.34
C ALA A 96 7.37 1.25 9.40
N LEU A 97 6.07 1.05 9.24
CA LEU A 97 5.09 2.16 9.17
C LEU A 97 4.32 2.29 10.48
N GLY A 98 4.11 3.53 10.93
CA GLY A 98 3.37 3.83 12.15
C GLY A 98 4.16 3.62 13.44
N ILE A 99 5.49 3.75 13.38
CA ILE A 99 6.37 3.69 14.56
C ILE A 99 6.30 4.98 15.38
N VAL A 100 6.71 4.94 16.65
CA VAL A 100 6.62 6.13 17.51
C VAL A 100 7.74 7.14 17.19
N PRO A 101 7.55 8.44 17.47
CA PRO A 101 8.59 9.45 17.20
C PRO A 101 9.93 9.10 17.87
N GLY A 102 11.03 9.17 17.10
CA GLY A 102 12.38 8.82 17.57
C GLY A 102 12.67 7.32 17.69
N GLU A 103 11.70 6.44 17.44
CA GLU A 103 11.94 5.01 17.34
C GLU A 103 12.74 4.68 16.09
N LEU A 104 13.80 3.89 16.26
CA LEU A 104 14.65 3.37 15.21
C LEU A 104 14.61 1.85 15.27
N ILE A 105 14.44 1.22 14.11
CA ILE A 105 14.54 -0.22 13.96
C ILE A 105 16.01 -0.57 13.65
N GLU A 106 16.53 -1.61 14.31
CA GLU A 106 17.85 -2.14 13.96
C GLU A 106 17.87 -2.55 12.49
N TRP A 107 18.97 -2.33 11.78
CA TRP A 107 19.07 -2.59 10.34
C TRP A 107 20.38 -3.26 9.93
N ASP A 108 21.41 -3.27 10.81
CA ASP A 108 22.73 -3.80 10.50
C ASP A 108 22.76 -5.34 10.56
N TYR A 109 21.95 -5.97 9.71
CA TYR A 109 21.82 -7.42 9.62
C TYR A 109 21.54 -7.87 8.18
N GLY A 110 21.68 -9.17 7.93
CA GLY A 110 21.25 -9.87 6.74
C GLY A 110 20.40 -11.10 7.08
N VAL A 111 19.93 -11.82 6.05
CA VAL A 111 19.10 -13.03 6.18
C VAL A 111 19.71 -14.12 7.06
N GLY A 112 21.04 -14.17 7.17
CA GLY A 112 21.74 -15.16 7.99
C GLY A 112 21.79 -14.85 9.50
N ASP A 113 21.44 -13.63 9.91
CA ASP A 113 21.63 -13.19 11.30
C ASP A 113 20.40 -13.47 12.21
N ASP A 114 19.25 -13.85 11.62
CA ASP A 114 17.99 -14.15 12.32
C ASP A 114 17.50 -12.99 13.24
N LEU A 115 17.72 -11.75 12.82
CA LEU A 115 17.36 -10.55 13.60
C LEU A 115 16.07 -9.87 13.15
N ILE A 116 15.58 -10.16 11.94
CA ILE A 116 14.40 -9.49 11.36
C ILE A 116 13.16 -9.60 12.24
N GLY A 117 12.96 -10.74 12.92
CA GLY A 117 11.83 -10.95 13.82
C GLY A 117 11.81 -9.99 15.02
N ARG A 118 12.95 -9.39 15.41
CA ARG A 118 12.99 -8.36 16.47
C ARG A 118 12.38 -7.05 15.98
N GLY A 119 12.78 -6.59 14.79
CA GLY A 119 12.22 -5.40 14.16
C GLY A 119 10.72 -5.53 13.90
N LEU A 120 10.29 -6.68 13.36
CA LEU A 120 8.86 -6.95 13.13
C LEU A 120 8.02 -6.94 14.44
N ARG A 121 8.59 -7.37 15.57
CA ARG A 121 7.92 -7.27 16.87
C ARG A 121 7.87 -5.84 17.38
N GLN A 122 8.98 -5.12 17.25
CA GLN A 122 9.06 -3.72 17.67
C GLN A 122 8.01 -2.86 16.93
N VAL A 123 7.89 -2.99 15.61
CA VAL A 123 6.86 -2.29 14.83
C VAL A 123 5.44 -2.65 15.30
N ARG A 124 5.20 -3.93 15.61
CA ARG A 124 3.91 -4.39 16.13
C ARG A 124 3.58 -3.81 17.50
N ASP A 125 4.57 -3.69 18.38
CA ASP A 125 4.40 -3.13 19.72
C ASP A 125 4.01 -1.63 19.66
N SER A 126 4.43 -0.94 18.60
CA SER A 126 4.00 0.44 18.29
C SER A 126 2.63 0.52 17.59
N GLY A 127 1.98 -0.62 17.31
CA GLY A 127 0.71 -0.69 16.57
C GLY A 127 0.86 -0.51 15.05
N GLY A 128 2.10 -0.44 14.56
CA GLY A 128 2.48 -0.24 13.17
C GLY A 128 2.25 -1.47 12.29
N ILE A 129 2.68 -1.36 11.02
CA ILE A 129 2.72 -2.47 10.07
C ILE A 129 4.10 -2.57 9.42
N SER A 130 4.48 -3.80 9.05
CA SER A 130 5.69 -4.07 8.30
C SER A 130 5.36 -4.44 6.85
N VAL A 131 5.98 -3.75 5.89
CA VAL A 131 5.75 -3.95 4.46
C VAL A 131 7.04 -4.41 3.79
N VAL A 132 7.00 -5.51 3.03
CA VAL A 132 8.12 -5.88 2.16
C VAL A 132 8.25 -4.82 1.06
N ALA A 133 9.37 -4.09 1.00
CA ALA A 133 9.61 -3.06 0.01
C ALA A 133 10.19 -3.67 -1.27
N HIS A 134 9.72 -3.18 -2.43
CA HIS A 134 10.23 -3.45 -3.78
C HIS A 134 11.05 -4.76 -3.95
N PRO A 135 10.46 -5.96 -3.73
CA PRO A 135 11.23 -7.18 -3.48
C PRO A 135 12.10 -7.69 -4.64
N HIS A 136 11.96 -7.08 -5.81
CA HIS A 136 12.68 -7.40 -7.04
C HIS A 136 13.34 -6.15 -7.64
N ALA A 137 14.07 -5.39 -6.81
CA ALA A 137 14.84 -4.25 -7.29
C ALA A 137 16.26 -4.66 -7.77
N PRO A 138 16.70 -4.22 -8.97
CA PRO A 138 17.92 -4.72 -9.63
C PRO A 138 19.22 -4.05 -9.15
N TYR A 139 19.40 -3.92 -7.83
CA TYR A 139 20.62 -3.37 -7.21
C TYR A 139 21.04 -4.18 -5.96
N PRO A 140 22.27 -4.03 -5.44
CA PRO A 140 22.71 -4.73 -4.23
C PRO A 140 21.72 -4.51 -3.07
N SER A 141 21.31 -5.57 -2.37
CA SER A 141 20.21 -5.60 -1.37
C SER A 141 18.78 -5.33 -1.86
N GLY A 142 18.56 -5.00 -3.14
CA GLY A 142 17.24 -4.77 -3.72
C GLY A 142 16.40 -6.04 -3.96
N SER A 143 17.03 -7.22 -3.95
CA SER A 143 16.30 -8.49 -3.88
C SER A 143 15.97 -8.81 -2.43
N PHE A 144 14.69 -8.99 -2.10
CA PHE A 144 14.27 -9.30 -0.75
C PHE A 144 14.49 -10.79 -0.43
N MET A 145 15.48 -11.11 0.40
CA MET A 145 15.91 -12.49 0.63
C MET A 145 15.29 -13.16 1.86
N TYR A 146 14.50 -12.44 2.66
CA TYR A 146 13.87 -13.00 3.85
C TYR A 146 12.55 -13.72 3.53
N SER A 147 12.12 -14.60 4.43
CA SER A 147 10.74 -15.06 4.44
C SER A 147 9.79 -13.88 4.63
N TYR A 148 8.64 -13.91 3.95
CA TYR A 148 7.60 -12.89 4.15
C TYR A 148 6.85 -13.14 5.48
N GLU A 149 7.12 -14.24 6.19
CA GLU A 149 6.53 -14.53 7.51
C GLU A 149 6.68 -13.35 8.49
N GLY A 150 5.58 -12.95 9.13
CA GLY A 150 5.53 -11.82 10.05
C GLY A 150 5.25 -10.46 9.39
N PHE A 151 5.47 -10.29 8.08
CA PHE A 151 5.10 -9.08 7.34
C PHE A 151 3.59 -8.97 7.11
N ASP A 152 3.08 -7.75 7.18
CA ASP A 152 1.67 -7.43 7.02
C ASP A 152 1.29 -7.25 5.56
N ALA A 153 2.13 -6.60 4.74
CA ALA A 153 1.86 -6.32 3.32
C ALA A 153 3.11 -6.47 2.44
N VAL A 154 2.91 -6.44 1.12
CA VAL A 154 3.97 -6.51 0.10
C VAL A 154 3.79 -5.37 -0.90
N GLU A 155 4.85 -4.61 -1.13
CA GLU A 155 4.91 -3.62 -2.20
C GLU A 155 5.07 -4.35 -3.54
N VAL A 156 3.99 -4.42 -4.31
CA VAL A 156 3.96 -5.11 -5.62
C VAL A 156 4.16 -4.13 -6.78
N TRP A 157 4.07 -2.84 -6.50
CA TRP A 157 4.27 -1.77 -7.46
C TRP A 157 5.05 -0.64 -6.81
N ASN A 158 6.32 -0.52 -7.20
CA ASN A 158 7.23 0.52 -6.76
C ASN A 158 7.60 1.43 -7.95
N GLY A 159 7.43 2.73 -7.79
CA GLY A 159 7.74 3.73 -8.81
C GLY A 159 7.01 3.51 -10.14
N LEU A 160 7.65 3.83 -11.26
CA LEU A 160 7.06 3.59 -12.58
C LEU A 160 6.85 2.08 -12.80
N TRP A 161 5.69 1.71 -13.36
CA TRP A 161 5.39 0.29 -13.63
C TRP A 161 6.51 -0.40 -14.41
N ALA A 162 7.01 0.28 -15.45
CA ALA A 162 8.17 -0.11 -16.21
C ALA A 162 9.02 1.12 -16.53
N SER A 163 10.34 0.97 -16.49
CA SER A 163 11.31 2.01 -16.85
C SER A 163 12.61 1.37 -17.36
N GLU A 164 13.30 2.07 -18.26
CA GLU A 164 14.64 1.69 -18.72
C GLU A 164 15.73 2.07 -17.68
N ARG A 165 15.35 2.69 -16.57
CA ARG A 165 16.28 3.03 -15.48
C ARG A 165 16.81 1.72 -14.86
N PRO A 166 18.14 1.57 -14.70
CA PRO A 166 18.73 0.31 -14.24
C PRO A 166 18.43 -0.02 -12.77
N TRP A 167 17.75 0.85 -12.03
CA TRP A 167 17.32 0.65 -10.64
C TRP A 167 15.80 0.51 -10.50
N ASN A 168 15.01 0.54 -11.58
CA ASN A 168 13.56 0.37 -11.49
C ASN A 168 13.22 -1.04 -11.01
N ALA A 169 12.33 -1.15 -10.03
CA ALA A 169 11.86 -2.45 -9.55
C ALA A 169 11.19 -3.26 -10.68
N ASP A 170 11.38 -4.58 -10.67
CA ASP A 170 10.64 -5.48 -11.54
C ASP A 170 9.25 -5.73 -10.95
N ASN A 171 8.32 -4.81 -11.24
CA ASN A 171 6.95 -4.84 -10.75
C ASN A 171 6.15 -6.04 -11.29
N GLU A 172 6.49 -6.56 -12.49
CA GLU A 172 5.84 -7.78 -13.01
C GLU A 172 6.28 -9.02 -12.22
N ALA A 173 7.56 -9.12 -11.87
CA ALA A 173 8.05 -10.19 -11.01
C ALA A 173 7.42 -10.12 -9.61
N ALA A 174 7.32 -8.92 -9.03
CA ALA A 174 6.67 -8.71 -7.74
C ALA A 174 5.18 -9.09 -7.76
N LEU A 175 4.45 -8.67 -8.78
CA LEU A 175 3.04 -9.04 -8.99
C LEU A 175 2.86 -10.56 -9.14
N ALA A 176 3.73 -11.21 -9.93
CA ALA A 176 3.68 -12.65 -10.15
C ALA A 176 3.95 -13.43 -8.85
N ALA A 177 4.98 -13.06 -8.10
CA ALA A 177 5.32 -13.69 -6.82
C ALA A 177 4.21 -13.49 -5.79
N TRP A 178 3.66 -12.28 -5.66
CA TRP A 178 2.53 -11.98 -4.79
C TRP A 178 1.27 -12.77 -5.20
N GLY A 179 0.97 -12.87 -6.50
CA GLY A 179 -0.17 -13.65 -7.00
C GLY A 179 -0.10 -15.13 -6.61
N GLN A 180 1.09 -15.74 -6.71
CA GLN A 180 1.29 -17.12 -6.26
C GLN A 180 1.12 -17.26 -4.74
N ALA A 181 1.67 -16.32 -3.97
CA ALA A 181 1.50 -16.30 -2.51
C ALA A 181 0.03 -16.11 -2.10
N LEU A 182 -0.74 -15.30 -2.82
CA LEU A 182 -2.17 -15.10 -2.59
C LEU A 182 -2.99 -16.38 -2.84
N VAL A 183 -2.65 -17.17 -3.86
CA VAL A 183 -3.29 -18.47 -4.11
C VAL A 183 -3.10 -19.42 -2.92
N GLN A 184 -1.88 -19.51 -2.40
CA GLN A 184 -1.61 -20.35 -1.22
C GLN A 184 -2.25 -19.78 0.04
N GLY A 185 -2.22 -18.46 0.19
CA GLY A 185 -2.73 -17.75 1.35
C GLY A 185 -4.26 -17.78 1.47
N SER A 186 -4.97 -17.70 0.34
CA SER A 186 -6.45 -17.79 0.33
C SER A 186 -6.95 -19.14 0.85
N ARG A 187 -6.23 -20.23 0.56
CA ARG A 187 -6.55 -21.60 1.03
C ARG A 187 -6.28 -21.82 2.52
N THR A 188 -5.26 -21.15 3.07
CA THR A 188 -4.88 -21.25 4.48
C THR A 188 -5.49 -20.16 5.36
N GLY A 189 -6.19 -19.20 4.74
CA GLY A 189 -6.77 -18.03 5.40
C GLY A 189 -5.77 -16.92 5.72
N ARG A 190 -4.48 -17.09 5.37
CA ARG A 190 -3.40 -16.13 5.65
C ARG A 190 -2.78 -15.62 4.35
N TRP A 191 -3.12 -14.40 3.95
CA TRP A 191 -2.57 -13.73 2.78
C TRP A 191 -2.08 -12.33 3.16
N ARG A 192 -1.26 -11.72 2.31
CA ARG A 192 -0.71 -10.38 2.53
C ARG A 192 -1.26 -9.42 1.49
N PRO A 193 -1.79 -8.26 1.90
CA PRO A 193 -2.20 -7.22 0.97
C PRO A 193 -1.07 -6.74 0.08
N ALA A 194 -1.42 -6.47 -1.17
CA ALA A 194 -0.62 -5.70 -2.09
C ALA A 194 -0.75 -4.21 -1.76
N VAL A 195 0.38 -3.50 -1.78
CA VAL A 195 0.45 -2.04 -1.75
C VAL A 195 1.35 -1.56 -2.90
N GLY A 196 1.26 -0.28 -3.23
CA GLY A 196 2.14 0.34 -4.20
C GLY A 196 2.39 1.79 -3.85
N ASN A 197 3.65 2.19 -3.96
CA ASN A 197 4.16 3.49 -3.51
C ASN A 197 5.23 3.99 -4.48
N SER A 198 5.54 5.28 -4.40
CA SER A 198 6.42 5.93 -5.38
C SER A 198 7.90 5.63 -5.17
N ASP A 199 8.30 5.44 -3.91
CA ASP A 199 9.71 5.43 -3.50
C ASP A 199 10.41 6.71 -3.97
N THR A 200 9.79 7.83 -3.58
CA THR A 200 10.18 9.16 -4.04
C THR A 200 11.55 9.55 -3.51
N HIS A 201 12.42 9.94 -4.43
CA HIS A 201 13.71 10.58 -4.18
C HIS A 201 13.85 11.90 -4.95
N LEU A 202 13.12 12.07 -6.05
CA LEU A 202 13.25 13.16 -7.01
C LEU A 202 11.91 13.88 -7.24
N GLU A 203 11.99 15.11 -7.74
CA GLU A 203 10.83 15.88 -8.15
C GLU A 203 9.95 15.11 -9.16
N GLY A 204 8.64 15.16 -8.93
CA GLY A 204 7.63 14.55 -9.81
C GLY A 204 7.41 13.05 -9.64
N GLN A 205 8.01 12.39 -8.65
CA GLN A 205 7.79 10.96 -8.38
C GLN A 205 6.61 10.69 -7.44
N ILE A 206 6.36 11.59 -6.47
CA ILE A 206 5.41 11.33 -5.39
C ILE A 206 4.00 11.01 -5.89
N GLY A 207 3.42 9.97 -5.33
CA GLY A 207 2.10 9.47 -5.68
C GLY A 207 2.05 8.59 -6.93
N ILE A 208 3.20 8.22 -7.52
CA ILE A 208 3.28 7.38 -8.73
C ILE A 208 4.03 6.06 -8.44
N PRO A 209 3.30 4.98 -8.10
CA PRO A 209 1.88 4.93 -7.76
C PRO A 209 1.64 5.37 -6.31
N HIS A 210 0.38 5.29 -5.89
CA HIS A 210 -0.02 5.38 -4.49
C HIS A 210 -1.05 4.31 -4.15
N THR A 211 -1.23 4.07 -2.86
CA THR A 211 -2.22 3.14 -2.33
C THR A 211 -3.48 3.91 -1.89
N VAL A 212 -4.65 3.39 -2.26
CA VAL A 212 -5.97 3.93 -1.92
C VAL A 212 -6.60 3.00 -0.88
N VAL A 213 -6.82 3.50 0.33
CA VAL A 213 -7.18 2.72 1.53
C VAL A 213 -8.57 3.09 2.01
N LEU A 214 -9.44 2.09 2.20
CA LEU A 214 -10.71 2.28 2.88
C LEU A 214 -10.49 2.29 4.39
N ALA A 215 -10.78 3.42 5.02
CA ALA A 215 -10.68 3.62 6.45
C ALA A 215 -11.88 4.41 6.98
N GLU A 216 -12.20 4.22 8.26
CA GLU A 216 -13.31 4.90 8.95
C GLU A 216 -13.08 6.41 9.12
N GLU A 217 -11.82 6.84 9.10
CA GLU A 217 -11.40 8.23 9.20
C GLU A 217 -9.97 8.41 8.68
N LEU A 218 -9.56 9.67 8.49
CA LEU A 218 -8.18 10.04 8.16
C LEU A 218 -7.33 10.08 9.44
N GLY A 219 -7.02 8.90 9.96
CA GLY A 219 -6.23 8.73 11.18
C GLY A 219 -5.25 7.56 11.06
N ALA A 220 -4.11 7.66 11.75
CA ALA A 220 -3.02 6.69 11.59
C ALA A 220 -3.45 5.23 11.81
N ALA A 221 -4.10 4.95 12.94
CA ALA A 221 -4.60 3.61 13.24
C ALA A 221 -5.59 3.10 12.18
N ALA A 222 -6.55 3.94 11.75
CA ALA A 222 -7.57 3.56 10.77
C ALA A 222 -6.97 3.24 9.39
N ILE A 223 -5.97 4.02 8.95
CA ILE A 223 -5.24 3.78 7.69
C ILE A 223 -4.43 2.48 7.78
N LEU A 224 -3.66 2.30 8.86
CA LEU A 224 -2.85 1.09 9.07
C LEU A 224 -3.72 -0.17 9.17
N ASP A 225 -4.89 -0.09 9.81
CA ASP A 225 -5.86 -1.18 9.86
C ASP A 225 -6.47 -1.51 8.51
N GLY A 226 -6.76 -0.48 7.69
CA GLY A 226 -7.22 -0.66 6.31
C GLY A 226 -6.18 -1.37 5.44
N LEU A 227 -4.92 -0.94 5.53
CA LEU A 227 -3.78 -1.58 4.86
C LEU A 227 -3.61 -3.03 5.31
N ARG A 228 -3.57 -3.29 6.63
CA ARG A 228 -3.40 -4.63 7.21
C ARG A 228 -4.52 -5.59 6.81
N ALA A 229 -5.76 -5.08 6.68
CA ALA A 229 -6.92 -5.86 6.24
C ALA A 229 -6.99 -6.04 4.72
N GLY A 230 -6.13 -5.36 3.95
CA GLY A 230 -6.17 -5.36 2.50
C GLY A 230 -7.39 -4.68 1.91
N ARG A 231 -8.03 -3.79 2.67
CA ARG A 231 -9.08 -2.89 2.19
C ARG A 231 -8.44 -1.74 1.41
N SER A 232 -7.66 -2.09 0.39
CA SER A 232 -6.87 -1.15 -0.38
C SER A 232 -6.70 -1.59 -1.83
N TRP A 233 -6.46 -0.63 -2.71
CA TRP A 233 -6.06 -0.85 -4.10
C TRP A 233 -5.00 0.17 -4.50
N ILE A 234 -4.35 -0.02 -5.63
CA ILE A 234 -3.21 0.78 -6.08
C ILE A 234 -3.61 1.52 -7.36
N ALA A 235 -3.22 2.79 -7.47
CA ALA A 235 -3.47 3.63 -8.63
C ALA A 235 -2.19 4.31 -9.10
N GLU A 236 -2.00 4.43 -10.41
CA GLU A 236 -0.88 5.22 -10.98
C GLU A 236 -1.00 6.72 -10.71
N ALA A 237 -2.23 7.23 -10.58
CA ALA A 237 -2.53 8.66 -10.50
C ALA A 237 -3.89 8.91 -9.81
N SER A 238 -4.05 10.07 -9.19
CA SER A 238 -5.26 10.43 -8.44
C SER A 238 -6.50 10.63 -9.32
N THR A 239 -6.31 10.77 -10.63
CA THR A 239 -7.36 10.81 -11.65
C THR A 239 -7.99 9.45 -11.94
N VAL A 240 -7.33 8.35 -11.54
CA VAL A 240 -7.87 7.00 -11.68
C VAL A 240 -8.80 6.71 -10.52
N ASP A 241 -10.01 6.25 -10.84
CA ASP A 241 -11.02 5.82 -9.86
C ASP A 241 -11.51 4.41 -10.17
N LEU A 242 -11.71 3.62 -9.12
CA LEU A 242 -12.06 2.22 -9.20
C LEU A 242 -12.97 1.82 -8.04
N SER A 243 -14.06 1.14 -8.37
CA SER A 243 -14.87 0.41 -7.38
C SER A 243 -15.03 -1.05 -7.80
N LEU A 244 -14.86 -1.98 -6.87
CA LEU A 244 -15.08 -3.41 -7.08
C LEU A 244 -16.06 -3.93 -6.02
N SER A 245 -17.04 -4.71 -6.46
CA SER A 245 -18.03 -5.34 -5.59
C SER A 245 -18.33 -6.75 -6.05
N ALA A 246 -18.61 -7.65 -5.12
CA ALA A 246 -19.14 -8.98 -5.38
C ALA A 246 -20.46 -9.16 -4.60
N VAL A 247 -21.46 -9.73 -5.25
CA VAL A 247 -22.81 -9.92 -4.67
C VAL A 247 -23.26 -11.37 -4.88
N ALA A 248 -23.71 -12.01 -3.81
CA ALA A 248 -24.32 -13.34 -3.81
C ALA A 248 -25.22 -13.51 -2.59
N ALA A 249 -26.31 -14.28 -2.70
CA ALA A 249 -27.20 -14.61 -1.58
C ALA A 249 -27.66 -13.38 -0.74
N GLY A 250 -27.84 -12.21 -1.35
CA GLY A 250 -28.21 -10.96 -0.64
C GLY A 250 -27.06 -10.26 0.11
N HIS A 251 -25.86 -10.83 0.13
CA HIS A 251 -24.66 -10.24 0.72
C HIS A 251 -23.84 -9.49 -0.33
N THR A 252 -23.14 -8.44 0.10
CA THR A 252 -22.19 -7.68 -0.72
C THR A 252 -20.84 -7.63 -0.02
N ALA A 253 -19.78 -7.76 -0.78
CA ALA A 253 -18.41 -7.54 -0.32
C ALA A 253 -17.66 -6.64 -1.30
N GLY A 254 -16.75 -5.83 -0.78
CA GLY A 254 -15.80 -5.00 -1.51
C GLY A 254 -14.37 -5.50 -1.38
N ILE A 255 -13.43 -4.68 -1.85
CA ILE A 255 -11.98 -4.94 -1.85
C ILE A 255 -11.50 -5.23 -0.43
N GLY A 256 -10.77 -6.34 -0.24
CA GLY A 256 -10.24 -6.79 1.05
C GLY A 256 -11.24 -7.55 1.92
N GLU A 257 -12.52 -7.61 1.53
CA GLU A 257 -13.56 -8.30 2.28
C GLU A 257 -13.77 -9.75 1.83
N ARG A 258 -14.57 -10.49 2.60
CA ARG A 258 -14.97 -11.87 2.31
C ARG A 258 -16.46 -11.93 1.98
N LEU A 259 -16.82 -12.62 0.91
CA LEU A 259 -18.20 -12.90 0.53
C LEU A 259 -18.55 -14.36 0.78
N SER A 260 -19.58 -14.62 1.58
CA SER A 260 -20.20 -15.95 1.65
C SER A 260 -21.23 -16.09 0.54
N ALA A 261 -20.94 -16.93 -0.45
CA ALA A 261 -21.78 -17.17 -1.61
C ALA A 261 -22.89 -18.21 -1.34
N GLN A 262 -22.73 -19.07 -0.32
CA GLN A 262 -23.73 -20.10 0.04
C GLN A 262 -24.14 -21.00 -1.15
N GLY A 263 -23.22 -21.24 -2.08
CA GLY A 263 -23.46 -22.02 -3.31
C GLY A 263 -24.17 -21.26 -4.44
N GLU A 264 -24.60 -20.02 -4.23
CA GLU A 264 -25.20 -19.15 -5.24
C GLU A 264 -24.17 -18.64 -6.27
N SER A 265 -24.67 -18.16 -7.41
CA SER A 265 -23.82 -17.45 -8.37
C SER A 265 -23.37 -16.11 -7.77
N VAL A 266 -22.07 -15.86 -7.83
CA VAL A 266 -21.44 -14.60 -7.45
C VAL A 266 -21.39 -13.69 -8.67
N ARG A 267 -22.05 -12.54 -8.59
CA ARG A 267 -21.90 -11.46 -9.58
C ARG A 267 -20.83 -10.48 -9.10
N VAL A 268 -19.72 -10.41 -9.83
CA VAL A 268 -18.65 -9.43 -9.62
C VAL A 268 -18.88 -8.26 -10.56
N ARG A 269 -18.78 -7.04 -10.04
CA ARG A 269 -18.91 -5.80 -10.81
C ARG A 269 -17.75 -4.88 -10.49
N VAL A 270 -17.08 -4.41 -11.54
CA VAL A 270 -16.06 -3.37 -11.45
C VAL A 270 -16.48 -2.14 -12.23
N ARG A 271 -16.24 -0.95 -11.67
CA ARG A 271 -16.32 0.34 -12.37
C ARG A 271 -14.93 0.95 -12.35
N VAL A 272 -14.51 1.46 -13.49
CA VAL A 272 -13.22 2.13 -13.67
C VAL A 272 -13.45 3.45 -14.39
N SER A 273 -12.70 4.49 -14.02
CA SER A 273 -12.58 5.73 -14.78
C SER A 273 -11.18 6.33 -14.68
N GLY A 274 -10.83 7.20 -15.63
CA GLY A 274 -9.54 7.90 -15.66
C GLY A 274 -8.47 7.22 -16.52
N VAL A 275 -8.77 6.09 -17.18
CA VAL A 275 -7.80 5.31 -17.96
C VAL A 275 -8.31 5.08 -19.39
N PRO A 276 -8.00 5.96 -20.36
CA PRO A 276 -8.46 5.84 -21.74
C PRO A 276 -8.01 4.55 -22.42
N ARG A 277 -8.95 3.83 -23.05
CA ARG A 277 -8.67 2.57 -23.76
C ARG A 277 -8.02 1.49 -22.88
N ALA A 278 -8.26 1.54 -21.57
CA ALA A 278 -7.76 0.51 -20.65
C ALA A 278 -8.30 -0.87 -20.99
N THR A 279 -7.49 -1.88 -20.68
CA THR A 279 -7.92 -3.26 -20.59
C THR A 279 -8.18 -3.58 -19.12
N VAL A 280 -9.38 -4.09 -18.81
CA VAL A 280 -9.77 -4.52 -17.45
C VAL A 280 -9.85 -6.03 -17.43
N SER A 281 -9.10 -6.66 -16.52
CA SER A 281 -9.04 -8.11 -16.40
C SER A 281 -9.35 -8.59 -14.99
N PHE A 282 -10.08 -9.70 -14.91
CA PHE A 282 -10.48 -10.35 -13.68
C PHE A 282 -9.56 -11.56 -13.46
N HIS A 283 -9.00 -11.64 -12.26
CA HIS A 283 -8.04 -12.67 -11.87
C HIS A 283 -8.53 -13.42 -10.65
N THR A 284 -8.33 -14.74 -10.66
CA THR A 284 -8.71 -15.68 -9.60
C THR A 284 -7.51 -16.55 -9.23
N ASP A 285 -7.71 -17.58 -8.42
CA ASP A 285 -6.70 -18.61 -8.18
C ASP A 285 -6.40 -19.49 -9.38
N ARG A 286 -7.13 -19.32 -10.49
CA ARG A 286 -6.87 -19.94 -11.80
C ARG A 286 -6.17 -18.99 -12.80
N GLY A 287 -5.73 -17.81 -12.34
CA GLY A 287 -5.16 -16.76 -13.20
C GLY A 287 -6.23 -15.85 -13.82
N GLN A 288 -5.95 -15.29 -15.00
CA GLN A 288 -6.87 -14.41 -15.72
C GLN A 288 -8.05 -15.21 -16.29
N VAL A 289 -9.27 -14.88 -15.86
CA VAL A 289 -10.50 -15.61 -16.25
C VAL A 289 -11.45 -14.78 -17.13
N HIS A 290 -11.30 -13.46 -17.11
CA HIS A 290 -12.08 -12.56 -17.95
C HIS A 290 -11.26 -11.29 -18.27
N CYS A 291 -11.47 -10.72 -19.45
CA CYS A 291 -10.75 -9.55 -19.91
C CYS A 291 -11.57 -8.82 -20.98
N GLU A 292 -11.73 -7.52 -20.82
CA GLU A 292 -12.46 -6.67 -21.76
C GLU A 292 -11.84 -5.27 -21.80
N ALA A 293 -11.82 -4.67 -22.99
CA ALA A 293 -11.32 -3.32 -23.20
C ALA A 293 -12.42 -2.28 -22.94
N LEU A 294 -12.08 -1.21 -22.21
CA LEU A 294 -12.94 -0.06 -22.04
C LEU A 294 -13.06 0.72 -23.36
N SER A 295 -14.23 1.34 -23.52
CA SER A 295 -14.43 2.32 -24.60
C SER A 295 -13.40 3.46 -24.53
N GLY A 296 -13.21 4.16 -25.65
CA GLY A 296 -12.22 5.24 -25.77
C GLY A 296 -12.37 6.40 -24.78
N ALA A 297 -13.52 6.52 -24.08
CA ALA A 297 -13.78 7.55 -23.09
C ALA A 297 -13.10 7.33 -21.72
N GLY A 298 -12.42 6.20 -21.53
CA GLY A 298 -11.64 5.94 -20.32
C GLY A 298 -12.45 5.74 -19.05
N ALA A 299 -13.74 5.42 -19.19
CA ALA A 299 -14.61 5.00 -18.12
C ALA A 299 -15.53 3.86 -18.59
N GLY A 300 -15.84 2.94 -17.68
CA GLY A 300 -16.75 1.84 -17.97
C GLY A 300 -17.11 1.03 -16.74
N THR A 301 -18.07 0.12 -16.92
CA THR A 301 -18.52 -0.83 -15.91
C THR A 301 -18.57 -2.21 -16.54
N LEU A 302 -17.91 -3.17 -15.92
CA LEU A 302 -17.90 -4.56 -16.34
C LEU A 302 -18.53 -5.42 -15.27
N ALA A 303 -19.13 -6.52 -15.70
CA ALA A 303 -19.66 -7.53 -14.81
C ALA A 303 -19.24 -8.92 -15.28
N TRP A 304 -18.87 -9.76 -14.32
CA TRP A 304 -18.50 -11.14 -14.55
C TRP A 304 -19.14 -12.02 -13.47
N HIS A 305 -19.47 -13.26 -13.83
CA HIS A 305 -20.13 -14.21 -12.94
C HIS A 305 -19.20 -15.38 -12.61
N THR A 306 -19.23 -15.82 -11.36
CA THR A 306 -18.50 -17.00 -10.87
C THR A 306 -19.26 -17.69 -9.75
N ARG A 307 -18.61 -18.66 -9.09
CA ARG A 307 -19.08 -19.37 -7.89
C ARG A 307 -17.91 -19.55 -6.93
N SER A 308 -18.15 -19.72 -5.63
CA SER A 308 -17.08 -19.96 -4.66
C SER A 308 -16.38 -21.32 -4.85
N GLU A 309 -17.03 -22.28 -5.52
CA GLU A 309 -16.41 -23.55 -5.95
C GLU A 309 -15.41 -23.35 -7.11
N ASP A 310 -15.55 -22.27 -7.88
CA ASP A 310 -14.73 -22.00 -9.06
C ASP A 310 -13.62 -21.00 -8.85
N SER A 311 -13.75 -20.14 -7.84
CA SER A 311 -12.82 -19.05 -7.59
C SER A 311 -12.70 -18.81 -6.09
N ALA A 312 -11.50 -18.98 -5.54
CA ALA A 312 -11.23 -18.68 -4.14
C ALA A 312 -11.23 -17.17 -3.84
N PHE A 313 -10.94 -16.37 -4.86
CA PHE A 313 -10.96 -14.91 -4.79
C PHE A 313 -11.15 -14.30 -6.17
N VAL A 314 -11.44 -13.00 -6.20
CA VAL A 314 -11.43 -12.20 -7.43
C VAL A 314 -10.69 -10.88 -7.18
N ARG A 315 -9.74 -10.52 -8.05
CA ARG A 315 -9.05 -9.23 -8.08
C ARG A 315 -9.02 -8.65 -9.50
N ILE A 316 -8.81 -7.35 -9.61
CA ILE A 316 -8.81 -6.64 -10.89
C ILE A 316 -7.42 -6.10 -11.21
N GLU A 317 -7.01 -6.24 -12.47
CA GLU A 317 -5.94 -5.47 -13.08
C GLU A 317 -6.52 -4.57 -14.17
N VAL A 318 -6.16 -3.28 -14.12
CA VAL A 318 -6.43 -2.30 -15.17
C VAL A 318 -5.11 -1.93 -15.80
N ARG A 319 -4.95 -2.15 -17.11
CA ARG A 319 -3.72 -1.89 -17.84
C ARG A 319 -3.95 -0.96 -19.02
N HIS A 320 -2.95 -0.13 -19.31
CA HIS A 320 -2.89 0.67 -20.53
C HIS A 320 -2.68 -0.21 -21.77
N PRO A 321 -2.96 0.29 -22.99
CA PRO A 321 -2.66 -0.43 -24.23
C PRO A 321 -1.19 -0.84 -24.41
N HIS A 322 -0.25 -0.11 -23.82
CA HIS A 322 1.18 -0.44 -23.84
C HIS A 322 1.58 -1.48 -22.78
N GLY A 323 0.61 -2.05 -22.05
CA GLY A 323 0.81 -3.10 -21.05
C GLY A 323 1.07 -2.61 -19.63
N GLY A 324 1.36 -1.32 -19.41
CA GLY A 324 1.63 -0.79 -18.07
C GLY A 324 0.40 -0.85 -17.17
N MET A 325 0.60 -1.16 -15.89
CA MET A 325 -0.47 -1.12 -14.90
C MET A 325 -0.96 0.32 -14.70
N ALA A 326 -2.27 0.49 -14.58
CA ALA A 326 -2.93 1.73 -14.23
C ALA A 326 -3.62 1.63 -12.86
N ALA A 327 -4.19 0.46 -12.55
CA ALA A 327 -4.73 0.15 -11.23
C ALA A 327 -4.70 -1.36 -10.93
N LEU A 328 -4.49 -1.71 -9.65
CA LEU A 328 -4.49 -3.08 -9.15
C LEU A 328 -5.27 -3.16 -7.84
N THR A 329 -6.19 -4.11 -7.71
CA THR A 329 -6.95 -4.29 -6.45
C THR A 329 -6.37 -5.41 -5.60
N ASN A 330 -6.47 -5.26 -4.27
CA ASN A 330 -6.54 -6.44 -3.40
C ASN A 330 -7.79 -7.28 -3.71
N PRO A 331 -7.79 -8.57 -3.36
CA PRO A 331 -8.89 -9.47 -3.70
C PRO A 331 -10.15 -9.23 -2.86
N ILE A 332 -11.30 -9.63 -3.42
CA ILE A 332 -12.45 -10.08 -2.64
C ILE A 332 -12.32 -11.60 -2.50
N LEU A 333 -12.34 -12.12 -1.27
CA LEU A 333 -12.29 -13.57 -1.04
C LEU A 333 -13.69 -14.16 -1.12
N LEU A 334 -13.83 -15.33 -1.73
CA LEU A 334 -15.11 -16.02 -1.88
C LEU A 334 -15.13 -17.30 -1.04
N THR A 335 -16.24 -17.53 -0.33
CA THR A 335 -16.45 -18.70 0.54
C THR A 335 -17.83 -19.30 0.31
#